data_AF-A0A958RNF7-F1
#
_entry.id   AF-A0A958RNF7-F1
#
_cell.length_a   1.000
_cell.length_b   1.000
_cell.length_c   1.000
_cell.angle_alpha   90.00
_cell.angle_beta   90.00
_cell.angle_gamma   90.00
#
_symmetry.space_group_name_H-M   'P 1'
#
loop_
_entity.id
_entity.type
_entity.pdbx_description
1 polymer ?
#
loop_
_entity_poly.entity_id
_entity_poly.type
_entity_poly.pdbx_seq_one_letter_code
_entity_poly.pdbx_strand_id
1 'polypeptide(L)' 'MAATQDVSPFQFQPGRSDGPFGQVPILVSSPHSGILFPDQIKPHFLPEVISHPMDTDFYIDELYGFLPEM' A
#
# COMPACT_ATOMS: atom_id res chain seq x y z
N MET A 1 -33.68 -30.96 0.76
CA MET A 1 -33.28 -29.56 0.54
C MET A 1 -31.89 -29.41 1.13
N ALA A 2 -30.85 -29.39 0.28
CA ALA A 2 -29.47 -29.23 0.76
C ALA A 2 -29.19 -27.72 0.90
N ALA A 3 -28.78 -27.30 2.09
CA ALA A 3 -28.32 -25.94 2.34
C ALA A 3 -27.06 -25.70 1.51
N THR A 4 -27.09 -24.68 0.66
CA THR A 4 -25.93 -24.16 -0.04
C THR A 4 -24.93 -23.68 1.02
N GLN A 5 -23.82 -24.39 1.18
CA GLN A 5 -22.70 -23.90 1.96
C GLN A 5 -22.15 -22.67 1.26
N ASP A 6 -22.10 -21.55 1.98
CA ASP A 6 -21.44 -20.34 1.54
C ASP A 6 -19.94 -20.65 1.44
N VAL A 7 -19.46 -20.74 0.20
CA VAL A 7 -18.08 -21.07 -0.17
C VAL A 7 -17.23 -19.82 -0.40
N SER A 8 -17.60 -18.67 0.16
CA SER A 8 -16.76 -17.47 0.16
C SER A 8 -15.49 -17.74 0.99
N PRO A 9 -14.32 -18.02 0.39
CA PRO A 9 -13.17 -18.51 1.15
C PRO A 9 -12.38 -17.37 1.80
N PHE A 10 -12.74 -16.10 1.55
CA PHE A 10 -11.92 -14.95 1.96
C PHE A 10 -12.78 -13.70 2.17
N GLN A 11 -13.58 -13.68 3.25
CA GLN A 11 -14.03 -12.41 3.81
C GLN A 11 -12.98 -11.93 4.80
N PHE A 12 -12.19 -10.93 4.39
CA PHE A 12 -11.36 -10.15 5.31
C PHE A 12 -12.27 -9.48 6.35
N GLN A 13 -12.04 -9.79 7.62
CA GLN A 13 -12.68 -9.11 8.75
C GLN A 13 -11.62 -8.22 9.41
N PRO A 14 -11.67 -6.89 9.25
CA PRO A 14 -10.71 -5.98 9.87
C PRO A 14 -10.77 -6.13 11.41
N GLY A 15 -9.62 -6.27 12.06
CA GLY A 15 -9.50 -6.25 13.53
C GLY A 15 -9.54 -7.60 14.27
N ARG A 16 -9.60 -8.75 13.57
CA ARG A 16 -9.37 -10.07 14.20
C ARG A 16 -7.88 -10.42 14.20
N SER A 17 -7.21 -10.19 15.32
CA SER A 17 -5.88 -10.78 15.57
C SER A 17 -5.94 -12.23 16.06
N ASP A 18 -7.15 -12.77 16.28
CA ASP A 18 -7.43 -14.10 16.83
C ASP A 18 -7.90 -15.13 15.79
N GLY A 19 -7.86 -14.77 14.49
CA GLY A 19 -8.08 -15.74 13.42
C GLY A 19 -7.06 -16.88 13.48
N PRO A 20 -7.37 -18.08 12.94
CA PRO A 20 -6.52 -19.27 13.09
C PRO A 20 -5.10 -19.14 12.52
N PHE A 21 -4.80 -18.04 11.81
CA PHE A 21 -3.55 -17.79 11.12
C PHE A 21 -2.68 -16.66 11.70
N GLY A 22 -3.13 -15.95 12.74
CA GLY A 22 -2.37 -14.81 13.31
C GLY A 22 -2.07 -13.73 12.26
N GLN A 23 -1.01 -12.95 12.49
CA GLN A 23 -0.52 -11.91 11.57
C GLN A 23 -0.17 -12.52 10.19
N VAL A 24 -0.69 -11.96 9.10
CA VAL A 24 -0.46 -12.52 7.76
C VAL A 24 0.93 -12.11 7.23
N PRO A 25 1.76 -13.05 6.71
CA PRO A 25 3.12 -12.74 6.24
C PRO A 25 3.11 -12.11 4.84
N ILE A 26 2.57 -10.89 4.72
CA ILE A 26 2.53 -10.12 3.49
C ILE A 26 3.71 -9.13 3.46
N LEU A 27 4.44 -9.11 2.34
CA LEU A 27 5.43 -8.08 2.03
C LEU A 27 4.88 -7.19 0.91
N VAL A 28 4.81 -5.89 1.14
CA VAL A 28 4.44 -4.89 0.13
C VAL A 28 5.60 -3.92 -0.05
N SER A 29 5.88 -3.56 -1.31
CA SER A 29 6.95 -2.63 -1.69
C SER A 29 6.36 -1.56 -2.61
N SER A 30 6.56 -0.28 -2.27
CA SER A 30 6.21 0.86 -3.13
C SER A 30 7.46 1.67 -3.49
N PRO A 31 8.09 1.42 -4.66
CA PRO A 31 9.37 2.05 -5.00
C PRO A 31 9.23 3.47 -5.58
N HIS A 32 8.04 3.92 -5.96
CA HIS A 32 7.84 5.18 -6.70
C HIS A 32 7.01 6.25 -5.96
N SER A 33 6.76 6.08 -4.66
CA SER A 33 6.02 7.05 -3.82
C SER A 33 6.88 8.19 -3.26
N GLY A 34 8.15 8.27 -3.65
CA GLY A 34 9.08 9.28 -3.15
C GLY A 34 8.92 10.64 -3.84
N ILE A 35 8.79 11.71 -3.04
CA ILE A 35 8.74 13.10 -3.53
C ILE A 35 10.07 13.85 -3.38
N LEU A 36 11.09 13.19 -2.82
CA LEU A 36 12.38 13.81 -2.49
C LEU A 36 13.38 13.61 -3.61
N PHE A 37 13.92 14.71 -4.11
CA PHE A 37 15.04 14.72 -5.04
C PHE A 37 16.36 14.88 -4.27
N PRO A 38 17.39 14.06 -4.51
CA PRO A 38 18.72 14.27 -3.96
C PRO A 38 19.33 15.61 -4.42
N ASP A 39 19.97 16.34 -3.50
CA ASP A 39 20.52 17.68 -3.79
C ASP A 39 21.56 17.67 -4.92
N GLN A 40 22.31 16.57 -5.05
CA GLN A 40 23.32 16.40 -6.08
C GLN A 40 22.72 16.36 -7.49
N ILE A 41 21.45 15.93 -7.64
CA ILE A 41 20.83 15.78 -8.95
C ILE A 41 19.80 16.86 -9.28
N LYS A 42 19.28 17.60 -8.28
CA LYS A 42 18.35 18.73 -8.50
C LYS A 42 18.77 19.70 -9.61
N PRO A 43 20.06 20.10 -9.76
CA PRO A 43 20.47 21.02 -10.82
C PRO A 43 20.26 20.49 -12.25
N HIS A 44 20.00 19.19 -12.41
CA HIS A 44 19.75 18.56 -13.70
C HIS A 44 18.27 18.51 -14.09
N PHE A 45 17.36 18.98 -13.21
CA PHE A 45 15.93 19.02 -13.46
C PHE A 45 15.44 20.44 -13.68
N LEU A 46 14.31 20.54 -14.38
CA LEU A 46 13.59 21.80 -14.51
C LEU A 46 12.96 22.17 -13.15
N PRO A 47 13.00 23.45 -12.71
CA PRO A 47 12.43 23.87 -11.42
C PRO A 47 10.96 23.48 -11.24
N GLU A 48 10.17 23.49 -12.32
CA GLU A 48 8.76 23.10 -12.30
C GLU A 48 8.57 21.62 -11.92
N VAL A 49 9.47 20.72 -12.36
CA VAL A 49 9.40 19.28 -12.05
C VAL A 49 9.68 19.04 -10.57
N ILE A 50 10.63 19.79 -9.98
CA ILE A 50 10.96 19.67 -8.56
C ILE A 50 9.83 20.21 -7.69
N SER A 51 9.24 21.34 -8.09
CA SER A 51 8.16 21.99 -7.33
C SER A 51 6.80 21.30 -7.46
N HIS A 52 6.55 20.57 -8.55
CA HIS A 52 5.36 19.75 -8.78
C HIS A 52 5.77 18.41 -9.41
N PRO A 53 6.12 17.39 -8.61
CA PRO A 53 6.39 16.05 -9.11
C PRO A 53 5.10 15.44 -9.66
N MET A 54 5.00 15.24 -10.97
CA MET A 54 3.77 14.76 -11.62
C MET A 54 3.71 13.23 -11.78
N ASP A 55 4.84 12.53 -11.67
CA ASP A 55 5.01 11.10 -12.01
C ASP A 55 5.34 10.24 -10.78
N THR A 56 4.86 10.64 -9.60
CA THR A 56 5.03 9.86 -8.36
C THR A 56 3.71 9.20 -7.98
N ASP A 57 3.82 7.98 -7.44
CA ASP A 57 2.69 7.22 -6.93
C ASP A 57 2.27 7.79 -5.58
N PHE A 58 1.53 8.90 -5.62
CA PHE A 58 1.02 9.59 -4.44
C PHE A 58 0.04 8.70 -3.64
N TYR A 59 0.08 8.85 -2.31
CA TYR A 59 -0.89 8.26 -1.36
C TYR A 59 -0.93 6.71 -1.34
N ILE A 60 0.08 6.02 -1.85
CA ILE A 60 0.16 4.55 -1.78
C ILE A 60 0.25 4.06 -0.33
N ASP A 61 0.90 4.83 0.54
CA ASP A 61 0.95 4.60 1.99
C ASP A 61 -0.42 4.69 2.64
N GLU A 62 -1.28 5.63 2.20
CA GLU A 62 -2.67 5.73 2.66
C GLU A 62 -3.53 4.59 2.10
N LEU A 63 -3.40 4.30 0.79
CA LEU A 63 -4.12 3.22 0.12
C LEU A 63 -3.86 1.87 0.79
N TYR A 64 -2.62 1.64 1.23
CA TYR A 64 -2.19 0.43 1.94
C TYR A 64 -2.10 0.59 3.46
N GLY A 65 -2.68 1.64 4.03
CA GLY A 65 -2.62 1.92 5.48
C GLY A 65 -3.23 0.82 6.36
N PHE A 66 -4.01 -0.09 5.78
CA PHE A 66 -4.60 -1.25 6.46
C PHE A 66 -3.59 -2.40 6.69
N LEU A 67 -2.47 -2.44 5.97
CA LEU A 67 -1.53 -3.56 6.02
C LEU A 67 -0.90 -3.81 7.40
N PRO A 68 -0.54 -2.79 8.21
CA PRO A 68 0.01 -3.02 9.54
C PRO A 68 -0.95 -3.71 10.52
N GLU A 69 -2.26 -3.73 10.21
CA GLU A 69 -3.31 -4.34 11.02
C GLU A 69 -3.69 -5.77 10.56
N MET A 70 -3.09 -6.26 9.45
CA MET A 70 -3.29 -7.61 8.91
C MET A 70 -2.36 -8.66 9.49
#